data_AF-A0A6P2FXH7-F1
#
_entry.id   AF-A0A6P2FXH7-F1
#
_cell.length_a   1.000
_cell.length_b   1.000
_cell.length_c   1.000
_cell.angle_alpha   90.00
_cell.angle_beta   90.00
_cell.angle_gamma   90.00
#
_symmetry.space_group_name_H-M   'P 1'
#
loop_
_entity.id
_entity.type
_entity.pdbx_description
1 polymer ?
#
loop_
_entity_poly.entity_id
_entity_poly.type
_entity_poly.pdbx_seq_one_letter_code
_entity_poly.pdbx_strand_id
1 'polypeptide(L)'
;MRVFIYLNLHRRCLSVRSEDRETRGRVIAHVDAVELENASFVVSQAGRQRALREKRKNVHAGIRGELVGWLESGASIADKRPWQQKVRRMRGVGVTYDPYRYSTFVDRATREPVFKSARVVALGSSVVARKTRVPT
;
A
#
# COMPACT_ATOMS: atom_id res chain seq x y z
N MET A 1 16.49 -0.18 -0.25
CA MET A 1 15.91 0.37 1.00
C MET A 1 14.56 -0.28 1.25
N ARG A 2 14.31 -0.72 2.49
CA ARG A 2 13.01 -1.29 2.86
C ARG A 2 12.11 -0.22 3.48
N VAL A 3 10.84 -0.22 3.08
CA VAL A 3 9.89 0.82 3.48
C VAL A 3 8.55 0.23 3.93
N PHE A 4 7.83 1.00 4.74
CA PHE A 4 6.43 0.82 5.07
C PHE A 4 5.64 1.99 4.48
N ILE A 5 4.75 1.72 3.53
CA ILE A 5 3.86 2.72 2.93
C ILE A 5 2.46 2.63 3.51
N TYR A 6 1.79 3.78 3.64
CA TYR A 6 0.39 3.86 4.04
C TYR A 6 -0.28 5.09 3.46
N LEU A 7 -1.60 5.05 3.32
CA LEU A 7 -2.38 6.19 2.86
C LEU A 7 -2.48 7.24 3.96
N ASN A 8 -1.97 8.43 3.69
CA ASN A 8 -2.14 9.60 4.55
C ASN A 8 -3.47 10.27 4.22
N LEU A 9 -4.47 10.09 5.09
CA LEU A 9 -5.84 10.57 4.86
C LEU A 9 -5.96 12.11 4.94
N HIS A 10 -5.01 12.78 5.60
CA HIS A 10 -4.98 14.25 5.67
C HIS A 10 -4.39 14.85 4.39
N ARG A 11 -3.27 14.28 3.92
CA ARG A 11 -2.57 14.77 2.71
C ARG A 11 -3.12 14.20 1.40
N ARG A 12 -4.00 13.20 1.48
CA ARG A 12 -4.57 12.48 0.32
C ARG A 12 -3.52 11.87 -0.61
N CYS A 13 -2.36 11.50 -0.05
CA CYS A 13 -1.23 10.87 -0.74
C CYS A 13 -0.69 9.70 0.08
N LEU A 14 0.28 8.96 -0.45
CA LEU A 14 0.98 7.93 0.32
C LEU A 14 2.10 8.56 1.15
N SER A 15 2.29 8.06 2.37
CA SER A 15 3.48 8.33 3.18
C SER A 15 4.44 7.14 3.07
N VAL A 16 5.70 7.41 2.77
CA VAL A 16 6.78 6.41 2.73
C VAL A 16 7.58 6.51 4.01
N ARG A 17 7.55 5.46 4.84
CA ARG A 17 8.27 5.40 6.11
C ARG A 17 9.42 4.41 6.00
N SER A 18 10.62 4.83 6.37
CA SER A 18 11.80 3.94 6.33
C SER A 18 11.70 2.83 7.38
N GLU A 19 12.12 1.61 7.01
CA GLU A 19 12.36 0.50 7.93
C GLU A 19 13.85 0.22 8.18
N ASP A 20 14.74 0.95 7.49
CA ASP A 20 16.19 0.84 7.63
C ASP A 20 16.63 1.33 9.01
N ARG A 21 17.71 0.75 9.58
CA ARG A 21 18.10 0.93 10.99
C ARG A 21 18.27 2.40 11.40
N GLU A 22 18.96 3.19 10.58
CA GLU A 22 19.32 4.58 10.91
C GLU A 22 18.14 5.55 10.81
N THR A 23 17.18 5.27 9.92
CA THR A 23 16.04 6.16 9.64
C THR A 23 14.70 5.51 10.04
N ARG A 24 14.75 4.42 10.82
CA ARG A 24 13.58 3.60 11.15
C ARG A 24 12.46 4.44 11.74
N GLY A 25 11.29 4.32 11.14
CA GLY A 25 10.09 5.02 11.61
C GLY A 25 9.96 6.47 11.12
N ARG A 26 10.99 7.04 10.48
CA ARG A 26 10.91 8.37 9.87
C ARG A 26 10.15 8.30 8.55
N VAL A 27 9.23 9.23 8.33
CA VAL A 27 8.61 9.45 7.02
C VAL A 27 9.64 10.19 6.17
N ILE A 28 10.06 9.56 5.08
CA ILE A 28 11.14 10.07 4.21
C ILE A 28 10.59 10.72 2.93
N ALA A 29 9.34 10.41 2.56
CA ALA A 29 8.69 11.00 1.38
C ALA A 29 7.17 10.97 1.50
N HIS A 30 6.55 11.87 0.74
CA HIS A 30 5.12 11.86 0.44
C HIS A 30 4.96 11.71 -1.07
N VAL A 31 4.24 10.67 -1.50
CA VAL A 31 4.25 10.25 -2.91
C VAL A 31 2.82 10.04 -3.42
N ASP A 32 2.59 10.39 -4.68
CA ASP A 32 1.33 10.08 -5.37
C ASP A 32 1.30 8.62 -5.82
N ALA A 33 2.46 8.05 -6.16
CA ALA A 33 2.58 6.66 -6.56
C ALA A 33 3.87 6.01 -6.04
N VAL A 34 3.84 4.70 -5.84
CA VAL A 34 5.02 3.93 -5.40
C VAL A 34 4.93 2.49 -5.92
N GLU A 35 6.10 1.93 -6.22
CA GLU A 35 6.28 0.54 -6.59
C GLU A 35 7.17 -0.16 -5.58
N LEU A 36 6.71 -1.32 -5.12
CA LEU A 36 7.40 -2.17 -4.16
C LEU A 36 7.60 -3.58 -4.73
N GLU A 37 8.71 -4.19 -4.37
CA GLU A 37 8.98 -5.62 -4.52
C GLU A 37 9.00 -6.32 -3.16
N ASN A 38 8.84 -7.65 -3.18
CA ASN A 38 8.85 -8.49 -1.97
C ASN A 38 7.87 -7.97 -0.89
N ALA A 39 6.67 -7.60 -1.33
CA ALA A 39 5.72 -6.85 -0.53
C ALA A 39 4.95 -7.72 0.46
N SER A 40 4.65 -7.16 1.64
CA SER A 40 3.78 -7.76 2.66
C SER A 40 2.72 -6.77 3.10
N PHE A 41 1.47 -7.21 3.13
CA PHE A 41 0.32 -6.43 3.56
C PHE A 41 0.13 -6.60 5.07
N VAL A 42 0.17 -5.50 5.80
CA VAL A 42 0.28 -5.52 7.26
C VAL A 42 -0.88 -4.74 7.87
N VAL A 43 -1.58 -5.38 8.81
CA VAL A 43 -2.59 -4.76 9.66
C VAL A 43 -2.21 -5.01 11.12
N SER A 44 -2.00 -3.94 11.89
CA SER A 44 -1.85 -4.03 13.35
C SER A 44 -3.22 -4.30 13.96
N GLN A 45 -3.43 -5.51 14.51
CA GLN A 45 -4.70 -5.86 15.14
C GLN A 45 -5.00 -4.97 16.34
N ALA A 46 -4.01 -4.67 17.19
CA ALA A 46 -4.16 -3.73 18.29
C ALA A 46 -4.59 -2.33 17.80
N GLY A 47 -3.97 -1.85 16.71
CA GLY A 47 -4.32 -0.58 16.07
C GLY A 47 -5.73 -0.58 15.47
N ARG A 48 -6.13 -1.67 14.80
CA ARG A 48 -7.48 -1.88 14.27
C ARG A 48 -8.53 -1.89 15.37
N GLN A 49 -8.30 -2.63 16.45
CA GLN A 49 -9.21 -2.68 17.60
C GLN A 49 -9.39 -1.30 18.24
N ARG A 50 -8.31 -0.50 18.33
CA ARG A 50 -8.40 0.90 18.75
C ARG A 50 -9.28 1.72 17.80
N ALA A 51 -9.08 1.59 16.48
CA ALA A 51 -9.87 2.28 15.46
C ALA A 51 -11.38 1.96 15.57
N LEU A 52 -11.71 0.70 15.83
CA LEU A 52 -13.08 0.24 16.00
C LEU A 52 -13.73 0.80 17.27
N ARG A 53 -13.03 0.76 18.40
CA ARG A 53 -13.53 1.30 19.69
C ARG A 53 -13.72 2.81 19.65
N GLU A 54 -12.70 3.53 19.17
CA GLU A 54 -12.69 4.99 19.19
C GLU A 54 -13.43 5.61 18.01
N LYS A 55 -13.77 4.81 16.98
CA LYS A 55 -14.33 5.27 15.70
C LYS A 55 -13.51 6.40 15.06
N ARG A 56 -12.19 6.40 15.29
CA ARG A 56 -11.24 7.40 14.80
C ARG A 56 -10.28 6.79 13.78
N LYS A 57 -9.96 7.58 12.77
CA LYS A 57 -8.98 7.24 11.73
C LYS A 57 -7.58 7.26 12.35
N ASN A 58 -6.96 6.09 12.48
CA ASN A 58 -5.57 5.93 12.86
C ASN A 58 -4.83 5.11 11.78
N VAL A 59 -3.51 5.30 11.67
CA VAL A 59 -2.69 4.50 10.76
C VAL A 59 -2.37 3.17 11.43
N HIS A 60 -3.08 2.12 11.04
CA HIS A 60 -2.87 0.76 11.55
C HIS A 60 -2.68 -0.27 10.43
N ALA A 61 -2.75 0.15 9.17
CA ALA A 61 -2.61 -0.71 8.01
C ALA A 61 -1.69 -0.07 6.97
N GLY A 62 -0.93 -0.89 6.26
CA GLY A 62 0.00 -0.46 5.22
C GLY A 62 0.70 -1.63 4.55
N ILE A 63 1.66 -1.32 3.69
CA ILE A 63 2.37 -2.29 2.86
C ILE A 63 3.87 -2.13 3.14
N ARG A 64 4.53 -3.22 3.51
CA ARG A 64 6.00 -3.29 3.60
C ARG A 64 6.56 -3.81 2.29
N GLY A 65 7.75 -3.37 1.90
CA GLY A 65 8.45 -3.93 0.76
C GLY A 65 9.77 -3.24 0.48
N GLU A 66 10.45 -3.73 -0.54
CA GLU A 66 11.65 -3.12 -1.10
C GLU A 66 11.23 -2.05 -2.10
N LEU A 67 11.72 -0.83 -1.90
CA LEU A 67 11.37 0.28 -2.78
C LEU A 67 12.02 0.11 -4.16
N VAL A 68 11.20 0.13 -5.21
CA VAL A 68 11.66 0.14 -6.61
C VAL A 68 11.67 1.55 -7.20
N GLY A 69 10.64 2.34 -6.88
CA GLY A 69 10.53 3.73 -7.35
C GLY A 69 9.24 4.38 -6.88
N TRP A 70 9.16 5.71 -6.99
CA TRP A 70 7.98 6.48 -6.63
C TRP A 70 7.76 7.69 -7.54
N LEU A 71 6.60 8.32 -7.40
CA LEU A 71 6.25 9.61 -7.96
C LEU A 71 5.94 10.56 -6.81
N GLU A 72 6.68 11.67 -6.71
CA GLU A 72 6.47 12.69 -5.66
C GLU A 72 5.03 13.19 -5.60
N SER A 73 4.59 13.60 -4.41
CA SER A 73 3.24 14.14 -4.23
C SER A 73 3.05 15.46 -4.98
N GLY A 74 1.84 15.69 -5.52
CA GLY A 74 1.54 16.91 -6.26
C GLY A 74 1.89 16.84 -7.75
N ALA A 75 2.16 15.64 -8.26
CA ALA A 75 2.49 15.41 -9.65
C ALA A 75 1.30 15.72 -10.59
N SER A 76 1.61 16.20 -11.79
CA SER A 76 0.61 16.54 -12.79
C SER A 76 -0.12 15.30 -13.31
N ILE A 77 -1.21 15.52 -14.06
CA ILE A 77 -1.92 14.42 -14.74
C ILE A 77 -0.99 13.71 -15.73
N ALA A 78 -0.12 14.45 -16.43
CA ALA A 78 0.83 13.88 -17.39
C ALA A 78 1.81 12.92 -16.71
N ASP A 79 2.31 13.28 -15.53
CA ASP A 79 3.25 12.46 -14.75
C ASP A 79 2.60 11.21 -14.15
N LYS A 80 1.29 11.27 -13.87
CA LYS A 80 0.51 10.13 -13.36
C LYS A 80 0.17 9.11 -14.44
N ARG A 81 0.15 9.50 -15.71
CA ARG A 81 -0.26 8.65 -16.83
C ARG A 81 0.57 7.35 -16.96
N PRO A 82 1.91 7.36 -16.87
CA PRO A 82 2.70 6.12 -16.88
C PRO A 82 2.34 5.16 -15.74
N TRP A 83 2.09 5.69 -14.53
CA TRP A 83 1.70 4.90 -13.37
C TRP A 83 0.30 4.30 -13.51
N GLN A 84 -0.66 5.08 -14.03
CA GLN A 84 -1.99 4.57 -14.37
C GLN A 84 -1.92 3.43 -15.40
N GLN A 85 -1.08 3.56 -16.43
CA GLN A 85 -0.87 2.50 -17.40
C GLN A 85 -0.21 1.28 -16.78
N LYS A 86 0.78 1.46 -15.90
CA LYS A 86 1.43 0.36 -15.16
C LYS A 86 0.42 -0.41 -14.31
N VAL A 87 -0.44 0.30 -13.57
CA VAL A 87 -1.55 -0.30 -12.79
C VAL A 87 -2.48 -1.10 -13.71
N ARG A 88 -2.89 -0.56 -14.86
CA ARG A 88 -3.80 -1.23 -15.81
C ARG A 88 -3.18 -2.45 -16.49
N ARG A 89 -1.88 -2.41 -16.79
CA ARG A 89 -1.17 -3.48 -17.51
C ARG A 89 -0.68 -4.59 -16.59
N MET A 90 -0.53 -4.32 -15.29
CA MET A 90 -0.13 -5.34 -14.34
C MET A 90 -1.21 -6.43 -14.29
N ARG A 91 -0.85 -7.69 -14.62
CA ARG A 91 -1.71 -8.88 -14.42
C ARG A 91 -1.84 -9.20 -12.93
N GLY A 92 -2.43 -8.27 -12.19
CA GLY A 92 -2.57 -8.29 -10.76
C GLY A 92 -4.01 -8.27 -10.29
N VAL A 93 -4.18 -8.22 -8.98
CA VAL A 93 -5.47 -8.06 -8.30
C VAL A 93 -5.54 -6.69 -7.68
N GLY A 94 -6.73 -6.07 -7.73
CA GLY A 94 -6.99 -4.89 -6.92
C GLY A 94 -7.00 -5.32 -5.45
N VAL A 95 -6.21 -4.66 -4.61
CA VAL A 95 -6.16 -4.95 -3.18
C VAL A 95 -6.85 -3.83 -2.42
N THR A 96 -7.68 -4.20 -1.44
CA THR A 96 -8.42 -3.24 -0.61
C THR A 96 -8.36 -3.61 0.86
N TYR A 97 -8.62 -2.62 1.72
CA TYR A 97 -8.76 -2.80 3.15
C TYR A 97 -9.77 -1.80 3.73
N ASP A 98 -10.70 -2.32 4.51
CA ASP A 98 -11.66 -1.55 5.31
C ASP A 98 -11.67 -2.17 6.72
N PRO A 99 -11.23 -1.45 7.77
CA PRO A 99 -11.15 -1.99 9.12
C PRO A 99 -12.51 -2.44 9.67
N TYR A 100 -13.61 -1.89 9.19
CA TYR A 100 -14.96 -2.26 9.64
C TYR A 100 -15.47 -3.55 9.00
N ARG A 101 -14.85 -4.00 7.90
CA ARG A 101 -15.27 -5.19 7.14
C ARG A 101 -14.28 -6.34 7.21
N TYR A 102 -12.99 -6.03 7.30
CA TYR A 102 -11.92 -7.02 7.17
C TYR A 102 -10.89 -6.88 8.30
N SER A 103 -10.29 -8.00 8.70
CA SER A 103 -9.15 -8.06 9.61
C SER A 103 -7.81 -7.95 8.89
N THR A 104 -7.80 -8.14 7.57
CA THR A 104 -6.62 -8.16 6.69
C THR A 104 -6.92 -7.42 5.38
N PHE A 105 -5.89 -7.16 4.57
CA PHE A 105 -6.09 -6.77 3.18
C PHE A 105 -6.69 -7.95 2.39
N VAL A 106 -7.55 -7.63 1.41
CA VAL A 106 -8.24 -8.62 0.59
C VAL A 106 -8.17 -8.28 -0.89
N ASP A 107 -8.29 -9.31 -1.73
CA ASP A 107 -8.60 -9.16 -3.15
C ASP A 107 -9.97 -8.48 -3.29
N ARG A 108 -10.05 -7.42 -4.08
CA ARG A 108 -11.28 -6.63 -4.26
C ARG A 108 -12.40 -7.42 -4.95
N ALA A 109 -12.06 -8.37 -5.81
CA ALA A 109 -13.01 -9.19 -6.54
C ALA A 109 -13.44 -10.42 -5.73
N THR A 110 -12.48 -11.18 -5.18
CA THR A 110 -12.80 -12.46 -4.50
C THR A 110 -13.02 -12.32 -3.00
N ARG A 111 -12.57 -11.21 -2.40
CA ARG A 111 -12.55 -10.96 -0.94
C ARG A 111 -11.63 -11.90 -0.17
N GLU A 112 -10.82 -12.69 -0.86
CA GLU A 112 -9.83 -13.56 -0.24
C GLU A 112 -8.68 -12.75 0.35
N PRO A 113 -8.10 -13.17 1.49
CA PRO A 113 -6.98 -12.49 2.10
C PRO A 113 -5.75 -12.40 1.18
N VAL A 114 -5.12 -11.22 1.16
CA VAL A 114 -3.84 -10.98 0.46
C VAL A 114 -2.79 -10.61 1.50
N PHE A 115 -1.81 -11.49 1.70
CA PHE A 115 -0.75 -11.29 2.70
C PHE A 115 0.57 -10.83 2.10
N LYS A 116 0.90 -11.31 0.90
CA LYS A 116 2.18 -11.05 0.23
C LYS A 116 1.98 -10.90 -1.27
N SER A 117 2.91 -10.22 -1.92
CA SER A 117 3.01 -10.21 -3.38
C SER A 117 4.44 -9.93 -3.80
N ALA A 118 4.88 -10.56 -4.90
CA ALA A 118 6.19 -10.29 -5.47
C ALA A 118 6.34 -8.83 -5.93
N ARG A 119 5.24 -8.18 -6.34
CA ARG A 119 5.27 -6.80 -6.83
C ARG A 119 3.95 -6.09 -6.57
N VAL A 120 4.03 -4.86 -6.09
CA VAL A 120 2.88 -3.99 -5.79
C VAL A 120 3.10 -2.63 -6.42
N VAL A 121 2.05 -2.08 -7.04
CA VAL A 121 1.99 -0.68 -7.46
C VAL A 121 0.81 -0.03 -6.76
N ALA A 122 1.08 1.07 -6.07
CA ALA A 122 0.06 1.90 -5.45
C ALA A 122 0.06 3.28 -6.10
N LEU A 123 -1.13 3.78 -6.44
CA LEU A 123 -1.40 5.12 -6.95
C LEU A 123 -2.53 5.71 -6.09
N GLY A 124 -2.17 6.58 -5.15
CA GLY A 124 -3.09 7.03 -4.10
C GLY A 124 -3.72 5.87 -3.34
N SER A 125 -5.05 5.78 -3.35
CA SER A 125 -5.81 4.67 -2.75
C SER A 125 -5.95 3.43 -3.64
N SER A 126 -5.55 3.51 -4.91
CA SER A 126 -5.61 2.37 -5.83
C SER A 126 -4.36 1.51 -5.69
N VAL A 127 -4.53 0.27 -5.23
CA VAL A 127 -3.43 -0.68 -5.05
C VAL A 127 -3.65 -1.90 -5.94
N VAL A 128 -2.64 -2.27 -6.72
CA VAL A 128 -2.62 -3.52 -7.51
C VAL A 128 -1.41 -4.35 -7.10
N ALA A 129 -1.65 -5.64 -6.85
CA ALA A 129 -0.63 -6.61 -6.48
C ALA A 129 -0.54 -7.72 -7.53
N ARG A 130 0.66 -8.11 -7.93
CA ARG A 130 0.86 -9.23 -8.86
C ARG A 130 0.26 -10.51 -8.26
N LYS A 131 -0.55 -11.23 -9.03
CA LYS A 131 -1.01 -12.57 -8.62
C LYS A 131 0.21 -13.49 -8.49
N THR A 132 0.38 -14.09 -7.32
CA THR A 132 1.26 -15.25 -7.18
C THR A 132 0.65 -16.34 -8.06
N ARG A 133 1.35 -16.79 -9.10
CA ARG A 133 0.94 -18.03 -9.77
C ARG A 133 1.08 -19.12 -8.71
N VAL A 134 -0.02 -19.75 -8.32
CA VAL A 134 0.07 -21.04 -7.64
C VAL A 134 0.74 -21.97 -8.67
N PRO A 135 1.88 -22.60 -8.36
CA PRO A 135 2.41 -23.63 -9.24
C PRO A 135 1.33 -24.71 -9.37
N THR A 136 0.86 -24.94 -10.59
CA THR A 136 0.10 -26.14 -10.97
C THR A 136 0.98 -27.36 -10.83
#